data_AF-A0A3B3BIV6-F1
#
_entry.id   AF-A0A3B3BIV6-F1
#
_cell.length_a   1.000
_cell.length_b   1.000
_cell.length_c   1.000
_cell.angle_alpha   90.00
_cell.angle_beta   90.00
_cell.angle_gamma   90.00
#
_symmetry.space_group_name_H-M   'P 1'
#
loop_
_entity.id
_entity.type
_entity.pdbx_description
1 polymer ?
#
loop_
_entity_poly.entity_id
_entity_poly.type
_entity_poly.pdbx_seq_one_letter_code
_entity_poly.pdbx_strand_id
1 'polypeptide(L)' 'MYHQPVLKNRRTLLERAEKFISDVYFTDCNLRGRLYGDSCPLQSLSSFLSPKRIPFSEASAQKFVPYKVGDSFGPT' A
#
# COMPACT_ATOMS: atom_id res chain seq x y z
N MET A 1 -0.91 50.86 3.09
CA MET A 1 -0.51 49.43 3.18
C MET A 1 -0.33 48.92 1.76
N TYR A 2 0.91 48.59 1.35
CA TYR A 2 1.20 48.12 -0.01
C TYR A 2 0.51 46.76 -0.25
N HIS A 3 -0.39 46.70 -1.23
CA HIS A 3 -0.86 45.43 -1.79
C HIS A 3 0.26 44.87 -2.67
N GLN A 4 1.13 44.03 -2.10
CA GLN A 4 2.08 43.29 -2.91
C GLN A 4 1.31 42.42 -3.92
N PRO A 5 1.64 42.47 -5.21
CA PRO A 5 1.02 41.59 -6.19
C PRO A 5 1.32 40.13 -5.83
N VAL A 6 0.26 39.33 -5.67
CA VAL A 6 0.38 37.89 -5.41
C VAL A 6 0.85 37.21 -6.70
N LEU A 7 2.15 36.96 -6.80
CA LEU A 7 2.72 36.20 -7.90
C LEU A 7 2.32 34.72 -7.76
N LYS A 8 1.32 34.30 -8.54
CA LYS A 8 0.91 32.89 -8.61
C LYS A 8 1.93 32.08 -9.40
N ASN A 9 2.92 31.49 -8.72
CA ASN A 9 3.80 30.51 -9.35
C ASN A 9 3.07 29.16 -9.48
N ARG A 10 2.40 28.97 -10.63
CA ARG A 10 1.59 27.78 -10.92
C ARG A 10 2.39 26.48 -10.83
N ARG A 11 3.65 26.48 -11.29
CA ARG A 11 4.52 25.30 -11.25
C ARG A 11 4.76 24.86 -9.81
N THR A 12 5.18 25.79 -8.96
CA THR A 12 5.42 25.50 -7.53
C THR A 12 4.16 25.02 -6.82
N LEU A 13 2.99 25.57 -7.15
CA LEU A 13 1.73 25.12 -6.56
C LEU A 13 1.39 23.67 -6.93
N LEU A 14 1.54 23.29 -8.20
CA LEU A 14 1.26 21.93 -8.67
C LEU A 14 2.23 20.93 -8.06
N GLU A 15 3.53 21.22 -8.07
CA GLU A 15 4.54 20.34 -7.47
C GLU A 15 4.29 20.11 -5.97
N ARG A 16 3.81 21.14 -5.24
CA ARG A 16 3.44 20.99 -3.82
C ARG A 16 2.21 20.12 -3.63
N ALA A 17 1.19 20.29 -4.47
CA ALA A 17 -0.03 19.47 -4.42
C ALA A 17 0.29 18.00 -4.70
N GLU A 18 1.12 17.71 -5.71
CA GLU A 18 1.58 16.37 -6.03
C GLU A 18 2.33 15.72 -4.86
N LYS A 19 3.26 16.47 -4.24
CA LYS A 19 4.02 16.00 -3.06
C LYS A 19 3.12 15.77 -1.84
N PHE A 20 2.06 16.56 -1.68
CA PHE A 20 1.14 16.44 -0.55
C PHE A 20 0.30 15.15 -0.56
N ILE A 21 0.13 14.52 -1.73
CA ILE A 21 -0.59 13.25 -1.89
C ILE A 21 0.31 12.10 -2.34
N SER A 22 1.63 12.29 -2.35
CA SER A 22 2.57 11.29 -2.86
C SER A 22 2.67 10.07 -1.95
N ASP A 23 2.86 8.88 -2.52
CA ASP A 23 3.18 7.66 -1.77
C ASP A 23 4.68 7.54 -1.45
N VAL A 24 5.51 8.46 -1.97
CA VAL A 24 6.99 8.40 -1.87
C VAL A 24 7.56 9.61 -1.14
N TYR A 25 6.99 10.81 -1.34
CA TYR A 25 7.53 12.04 -0.77
C TYR A 25 6.79 12.49 0.49
N PHE A 26 7.55 12.87 1.53
CA PHE A 26 7.02 13.42 2.79
C PHE A 26 6.00 12.48 3.46
N THR A 27 6.20 11.17 3.37
CA THR A 27 5.24 10.15 3.86
C THR A 27 5.05 10.18 5.38
N ASP A 28 5.90 10.88 6.11
CA ASP A 28 5.79 11.15 7.54
C ASP A 28 4.78 12.26 7.88
N CYS A 29 4.51 13.19 6.94
CA CYS A 29 3.74 14.40 7.22
C CYS A 29 2.75 14.83 6.13
N ASN A 30 2.75 14.17 4.97
CA ASN A 30 1.81 14.45 3.89
C ASN A 30 0.40 13.95 4.22
N LEU A 31 -0.58 14.25 3.36
CA LEU A 31 -1.98 13.92 3.63
C LEU A 31 -2.19 12.42 3.87
N ARG A 32 -1.57 11.58 3.03
CA ARG A 32 -1.72 10.11 3.12
C ARG A 32 -1.05 9.55 4.36
N GLY A 33 0.17 10.00 4.66
CA GLY A 33 0.90 9.62 5.87
C GLY A 33 0.13 9.94 7.16
N ARG A 34 -0.56 11.09 7.20
CA ARG A 34 -1.34 11.48 8.38
C ARG A 34 -2.70 10.80 8.48
N LEU A 35 -3.37 10.51 7.35
CA LEU A 35 -4.68 9.86 7.35
C LEU A 35 -4.61 8.34 7.46
N TYR A 36 -3.56 7.72 6.93
CA TYR A 36 -3.43 6.26 6.79
C TYR A 36 -2.16 5.72 7.46
N GLY A 37 -1.66 6.40 8.51
CA GLY A 37 -0.46 5.98 9.23
C GLY A 37 -0.67 4.70 10.07
N ASP A 38 -1.90 4.43 10.49
CA ASP A 38 -2.24 3.23 11.24
C ASP A 38 -2.04 1.99 10.37
N SER A 39 -1.12 1.13 10.79
CA SER A 39 -0.81 -0.12 10.12
C SER A 39 -0.60 -1.24 11.13
N CYS A 40 -0.95 -2.46 10.74
CA CYS A 40 -0.68 -3.65 11.52
C CYS A 40 0.37 -4.48 10.78
N PRO A 41 1.51 -4.82 11.41
CA PRO A 41 2.51 -5.65 10.76
C PRO A 41 1.93 -7.04 10.50
N LEU A 42 2.16 -7.54 9.29
CA LEU A 42 1.83 -8.92 8.93
C LEU A 42 2.66 -9.88 9.78
N GLN A 43 2.01 -10.71 10.60
CA GLN A 43 2.71 -11.62 11.52
C GLN A 43 3.18 -12.90 10.82
N SER A 44 2.32 -13.53 10.04
CA SER A 44 2.63 -14.79 9.34
C SER A 44 1.66 -15.03 8.19
N LEU A 45 2.16 -15.65 7.11
CA LEU A 45 1.36 -16.18 6.01
C LEU A 45 1.65 -17.66 5.81
N SER A 46 0.65 -18.42 5.39
CA SER A 46 0.77 -19.85 5.13
C SER A 46 -0.09 -20.27 3.93
N SER A 47 0.42 -21.13 3.07
CA SER A 47 -0.23 -21.52 1.82
C SER A 47 -0.35 -23.04 1.70
N PHE A 48 -1.30 -23.47 0.88
CA PHE A 48 -1.52 -24.86 0.52
C PHE A 48 -1.77 -24.91 -0.99
N LEU A 49 -0.98 -25.72 -1.69
CA LEU A 49 -1.13 -25.93 -3.12
C LEU A 49 -2.04 -27.15 -3.36
N SER A 50 -3.17 -26.92 -4.04
CA SER A 50 -4.06 -28.00 -4.47
C SER A 50 -3.90 -28.27 -5.97
N PRO A 51 -3.85 -29.53 -6.41
CA PRO A 51 -3.82 -29.87 -7.83
C PRO A 51 -5.15 -29.57 -8.56
N LYS A 52 -6.25 -29.39 -7.81
CA LYS A 52 -7.61 -29.11 -8.35
C LYS A 52 -8.35 -28.07 -7.51
N ARG A 53 -9.40 -27.48 -8.07
CA ARG A 53 -10.32 -26.64 -7.29
C ARG A 53 -11.08 -27.53 -6.30
N ILE A 54 -11.10 -27.12 -5.03
CA ILE A 54 -11.75 -27.84 -3.94
C ILE A 54 -12.72 -26.90 -3.20
N PRO A 55 -13.76 -27.43 -2.53
CA PRO A 55 -14.65 -26.65 -1.66
C PRO A 55 -13.91 -26.06 -0.45
N PHE A 56 -14.46 -24.99 0.12
CA PHE A 56 -13.89 -24.32 1.30
C PHE A 56 -13.77 -25.26 2.52
N SER A 57 -14.78 -26.11 2.74
CA SER A 57 -14.77 -27.09 3.84
C SER A 57 -13.53 -27.99 3.79
N GLU A 58 -13.16 -28.46 2.60
CA GLU A 58 -11.96 -29.27 2.38
C GLU A 58 -10.68 -28.46 2.51
N ALA A 59 -10.64 -27.25 1.96
CA ALA A 59 -9.46 -26.37 1.99
C ALA A 59 -9.08 -25.93 3.41
N SER A 60 -10.07 -25.60 4.25
CA SER A 60 -9.85 -25.14 5.63
C SER A 60 -9.25 -26.21 6.55
N ALA A 61 -9.44 -27.49 6.22
CA ALA A 61 -8.90 -28.61 6.98
C ALA A 61 -7.47 -29.03 6.56
N GLN A 62 -6.90 -28.39 5.52
CA GLN A 62 -5.58 -28.75 5.03
C GLN A 62 -4.45 -28.20 5.91
N LYS A 63 -3.26 -28.74 5.70
CA LYS A 63 -2.04 -28.24 6.34
C LYS A 63 -1.44 -27.14 5.48
N PHE A 64 -1.35 -25.94 6.04
CA PHE A 64 -0.72 -24.80 5.40
C PHE A 64 0.74 -24.70 5.82
N VAL A 65 1.61 -24.40 4.85
CA VAL A 65 3.06 -24.23 5.07
C VAL A 65 3.39 -22.74 5.04
N PRO A 66 4.23 -22.23 5.96
CA PRO A 66 4.62 -20.82 5.96
C PRO A 66 5.25 -20.37 4.64
N TYR A 67 4.95 -19.14 4.21
CA TYR A 67 5.58 -18.52 3.04
C TYR A 67 5.83 -17.02 3.24
N LYS A 68 6.58 -16.41 2.32
CA LYS A 68 6.96 -14.99 2.35
C LYS A 68 6.36 -14.21 1.19
N VAL A 69 6.19 -12.91 1.40
CA VAL A 69 5.78 -11.98 0.34
C VAL A 69 6.85 -11.98 -0.75
N GLY A 70 6.45 -12.25 -1.98
CA GLY A 70 7.35 -12.38 -3.13
C GLY A 70 7.62 -13.83 -3.57
N ASP A 71 7.19 -14.82 -2.80
CA ASP A 71 7.28 -16.23 -3.22
C ASP A 71 6.41 -16.51 -4.45
N SER A 72 6.89 -17.40 -5.32
CA SER A 72 6.21 -17.80 -6.56
C SER A 72 5.50 -19.13 -6.38
N PHE A 73 4.29 -19.26 -6.94
CA PHE A 73 3.44 -20.44 -6.76
C PHE A 73 2.84 -20.91 -8.08
N GLY A 74 2.88 -22.21 -8.32
CA GLY A 74 2.15 -22.89 -9.38
C GLY A 74 2.47 -22.44 -10.81
N PRO A 75 2.05 -23.22 -11.81
CA PRO A 75 1.93 -22.73 -13.18
C PRO A 75 0.62 -21.93 -13.37
N THR A 76 0.54 -21.17 -14.46
CA THR A 76 -0.67 -20.47 -14.92
C THR A 76 -1.69 -21.44 -15.51
#